data_AF-X1SDL0-F1
#
_entry.id   AF-X1SDL0-F1
#
_cell.length_a   1.000
_cell.length_b   1.000
_cell.length_c   1.000
_cell.angle_alpha   90.00
_cell.angle_beta   90.00
_cell.angle_gamma   90.00
#
_symmetry.space_group_name_H-M   'P 1'
#
loop_
_entity.id
_entity.type
_entity.pdbx_description
1 polymer ?
#
loop_
_entity_poly.entity_id
_entity_poly.type
_entity_poly.pdbx_seq_one_letter_code
_entity_poly.pdbx_strand_id
1 'polypeptide(L)'
;YLVPVLIHGDDRFLVCFQQAVEIMLNKGTYTLKDPLRALASLLNEQDLESASAYLDLLCDTFSQNLSYVQCQHFAYILPRAVRSFSSNRRVWQIKQLQRVTRADFRLTDPFLDGLEKGLHLLSKEALSSFVSQGLDKLKQNRKLAAKFISLESKLGIDTFTDMQVTVPISQVQHQLTRYIRARTGLPISVRPLSLLSNSSITEHGEKTFVLSDGKYIYLPDEISLFPHKTENTMLYKCLARLEAGHYEFNTFDFDLEKAFERC
;
A
#
# COMPACT_ATOMS: atom_id res chain seq x y z
N TYR A 1 -21.94 -10.10 -12.40
CA TYR A 1 -20.92 -10.62 -11.46
C TYR A 1 -20.38 -11.99 -11.89
N LEU A 2 -21.23 -12.91 -12.36
CA LEU A 2 -20.80 -14.25 -12.78
C LEU A 2 -19.86 -14.26 -14.02
N VAL A 3 -20.03 -13.30 -14.95
CA VAL A 3 -19.25 -13.25 -16.20
C VAL A 3 -17.73 -13.13 -15.95
N PRO A 4 -17.21 -12.15 -15.17
CA PRO A 4 -15.78 -12.11 -14.83
C PRO A 4 -15.26 -13.39 -14.15
N VAL A 5 -16.07 -14.03 -13.31
CA VAL A 5 -15.72 -15.27 -12.60
C VAL A 5 -15.53 -16.42 -13.58
N LEU A 6 -16.42 -16.57 -14.56
CA LEU A 6 -16.34 -17.62 -15.57
C LEU A 6 -15.24 -17.37 -16.62
N ILE A 7 -14.88 -16.11 -16.87
CA ILE A 7 -13.83 -15.74 -17.82
C ILE A 7 -12.44 -15.93 -17.22
N HIS A 8 -12.26 -15.58 -15.94
CA HIS A 8 -10.94 -15.48 -15.32
C HIS A 8 -10.67 -16.55 -14.25
N GLY A 9 -11.70 -17.15 -13.64
CA GLY A 9 -11.55 -18.13 -12.56
C GLY A 9 -11.37 -19.56 -13.05
N ASP A 10 -10.72 -20.39 -12.23
CA ASP A 10 -10.68 -21.85 -12.39
C ASP A 10 -11.84 -22.53 -11.62
N ASP A 11 -11.96 -23.85 -11.75
CA ASP A 11 -13.03 -24.63 -11.09
C ASP A 11 -13.01 -24.46 -9.57
N ARG A 12 -11.81 -24.34 -8.98
CA ARG A 12 -11.65 -24.14 -7.52
C ARG A 12 -12.15 -22.77 -7.11
N PHE A 13 -11.79 -21.73 -7.86
CA PHE A 13 -12.24 -20.37 -7.63
C PHE A 13 -13.76 -20.26 -7.76
N LEU A 14 -14.37 -20.95 -8.72
CA LEU A 14 -15.82 -20.99 -8.88
C LEU A 14 -16.52 -21.59 -7.65
N VAL A 15 -15.99 -22.69 -7.10
CA VAL A 15 -16.51 -23.29 -5.87
C VAL A 15 -16.40 -22.32 -4.68
N CYS A 16 -15.25 -21.68 -4.49
CA CYS A 16 -15.07 -20.66 -3.45
C CYS A 16 -16.03 -19.48 -3.62
N PHE A 17 -16.25 -19.03 -4.86
CA PHE A 17 -17.19 -17.96 -5.19
C PHE A 17 -18.62 -18.34 -4.82
N GLN A 18 -19.07 -19.53 -5.22
CA GLN A 18 -20.43 -20.02 -4.91
C GLN A 18 -20.64 -20.11 -3.39
N GLN A 19 -19.66 -20.64 -2.68
CA GLN A 19 -19.69 -20.72 -1.21
C GLN A 19 -19.79 -19.33 -0.56
N ALA A 20 -18.99 -18.36 -1.03
CA ALA A 20 -19.04 -16.99 -0.52
C ALA A 20 -20.42 -16.35 -0.74
N VAL A 21 -20.98 -16.51 -1.95
CA VAL A 21 -22.31 -15.99 -2.30
C VAL A 21 -23.40 -16.63 -1.43
N GLU A 22 -23.35 -17.94 -1.20
CA GLU A 22 -24.31 -18.64 -0.36
C GLU A 22 -24.27 -18.14 1.09
N ILE A 23 -23.08 -18.05 1.69
CA ILE A 23 -22.89 -17.53 3.05
C ILE A 23 -23.46 -16.12 3.19
N MET A 24 -23.17 -15.25 2.21
CA MET A 24 -23.62 -13.86 2.21
C MET A 24 -25.14 -13.75 1.97
N LEU A 25 -25.71 -14.55 1.06
CA LEU A 25 -27.15 -14.61 0.83
C LEU A 25 -27.92 -15.01 2.08
N ASN A 26 -27.39 -15.94 2.88
CA ASN A 26 -27.98 -16.35 4.15
C ASN A 26 -28.02 -15.20 5.18
N LYS A 27 -27.19 -14.16 5.02
CA LYS A 27 -27.26 -12.92 5.81
C LYS A 27 -28.20 -11.87 5.22
N GLY A 28 -28.41 -11.92 3.90
CA GLY A 28 -29.33 -11.06 3.16
C GLY A 28 -28.75 -10.54 1.85
N THR A 29 -29.60 -10.30 0.86
CA THR A 29 -29.21 -9.89 -0.51
C THR A 29 -28.47 -8.55 -0.57
N TYR A 30 -28.71 -7.66 0.41
CA TYR A 30 -28.05 -6.37 0.52
C TYR A 30 -26.53 -6.47 0.74
N THR A 31 -26.03 -7.63 1.17
CA THR A 31 -24.60 -7.86 1.39
C THR A 31 -23.81 -8.07 0.09
N LEU A 32 -24.47 -8.37 -1.03
CA LEU A 32 -23.78 -8.82 -2.25
C LEU A 32 -23.27 -7.70 -3.15
N LYS A 33 -24.00 -6.58 -3.25
CA LYS A 33 -23.82 -5.61 -4.34
C LYS A 33 -22.39 -5.05 -4.43
N ASP A 34 -21.90 -4.48 -3.34
CA ASP A 34 -20.59 -3.82 -3.30
C ASP A 34 -19.44 -4.84 -3.24
N PRO A 35 -19.52 -5.93 -2.46
CA PRO A 35 -18.50 -6.98 -2.49
C PRO A 35 -18.33 -7.63 -3.85
N LEU A 36 -19.42 -8.01 -4.53
CA LEU A 36 -19.32 -8.62 -5.85
C LEU A 36 -18.82 -7.64 -6.92
N ARG A 37 -19.08 -6.33 -6.75
CA ARG A 37 -18.51 -5.29 -7.62
C ARG A 37 -17.00 -5.16 -7.41
N ALA A 38 -16.53 -5.17 -6.17
CA ALA A 38 -15.09 -5.14 -5.88
C ALA A 38 -14.39 -6.39 -6.44
N LEU A 39 -14.99 -7.58 -6.25
CA LEU A 39 -14.48 -8.83 -6.82
C LEU A 39 -14.35 -8.76 -8.34
N ALA A 40 -15.38 -8.25 -9.04
CA ALA A 40 -15.34 -8.08 -10.49
C ALA A 40 -14.21 -7.13 -10.93
N SER A 41 -13.92 -6.07 -10.17
CA SER A 41 -12.79 -5.16 -10.44
C SER A 41 -11.46 -5.90 -10.38
N LEU A 42 -11.24 -6.70 -9.34
CA LEU A 42 -10.00 -7.48 -9.17
C LEU A 42 -9.80 -8.49 -10.31
N LEU A 43 -10.87 -9.16 -10.73
CA LEU A 43 -10.82 -10.12 -11.84
C LEU A 43 -10.53 -9.43 -13.19
N ASN A 44 -11.13 -8.26 -13.44
CA ASN A 44 -10.87 -7.48 -14.65
C ASN A 44 -9.41 -6.94 -14.69
N GLU A 45 -8.80 -6.71 -13.52
CA GLU A 45 -7.38 -6.36 -13.36
C GLU A 45 -6.46 -7.60 -13.51
N GLN A 46 -7.00 -8.80 -13.75
CA GLN A 46 -6.28 -10.08 -13.78
C GLN A 46 -5.57 -10.43 -12.46
N ASP A 47 -6.02 -9.83 -11.34
CA ASP A 47 -5.46 -10.05 -10.01
C ASP A 47 -6.21 -11.19 -9.29
N LEU A 48 -6.01 -12.41 -9.81
CA LEU A 48 -6.65 -13.62 -9.30
C LEU A 48 -6.28 -13.94 -7.85
N GLU A 49 -5.04 -13.68 -7.46
CA GLU A 49 -4.60 -13.93 -6.08
C GLU A 49 -5.32 -13.03 -5.07
N SER A 50 -5.49 -11.74 -5.38
CA SER A 50 -6.24 -10.84 -4.50
C SER A 50 -7.73 -11.17 -4.53
N ALA A 51 -8.28 -11.55 -5.69
CA ALA A 51 -9.68 -11.98 -5.79
C ALA A 51 -9.94 -13.21 -4.91
N SER A 52 -9.04 -14.20 -4.92
CA SER A 52 -9.15 -15.39 -4.08
C SER A 52 -9.05 -15.05 -2.59
N ALA A 53 -8.03 -14.27 -2.20
CA ALA A 53 -7.90 -13.83 -0.82
C ALA A 53 -9.11 -13.01 -0.35
N TYR A 54 -9.72 -12.24 -1.26
CA TYR A 54 -10.91 -11.45 -0.96
C TYR A 54 -12.15 -12.32 -0.74
N LEU A 55 -12.33 -13.39 -1.52
CA LEU A 55 -13.39 -14.37 -1.28
C LEU A 55 -13.23 -15.03 0.08
N ASP A 56 -12.01 -15.43 0.44
CA ASP A 56 -11.73 -16.03 1.76
C ASP A 56 -12.05 -15.06 2.90
N LEU A 57 -11.70 -13.77 2.75
CA LEU A 57 -12.09 -12.71 3.69
C LEU A 57 -13.61 -12.58 3.82
N LEU A 58 -14.35 -12.59 2.71
CA LEU A 58 -15.82 -12.50 2.72
C LEU A 58 -16.43 -13.73 3.42
N CYS A 59 -15.98 -14.93 3.08
CA CYS A 59 -16.41 -16.17 3.74
C CYS A 59 -16.17 -16.12 5.25
N ASP A 60 -14.95 -15.81 5.68
CA ASP A 60 -14.57 -15.76 7.10
C ASP A 60 -15.30 -14.63 7.86
N THR A 61 -15.62 -13.52 7.21
CA THR A 61 -16.37 -12.42 7.84
C THR A 61 -17.83 -12.79 8.01
N PHE A 62 -18.52 -13.16 6.93
CA PHE A 62 -19.97 -13.36 6.93
C PHE A 62 -20.38 -14.71 7.53
N SER A 63 -19.46 -15.66 7.72
CA SER A 63 -19.73 -16.88 8.50
C SER A 63 -19.89 -16.61 10.00
N GLN A 64 -19.45 -15.45 10.48
CA GLN A 64 -19.54 -15.10 11.90
C GLN A 64 -20.96 -14.73 12.33
N ASN A 65 -21.18 -14.72 13.65
CA ASN A 65 -22.44 -14.29 14.24
C ASN A 65 -22.52 -12.75 14.28
N LEU A 66 -22.88 -12.17 13.12
CA LEU A 66 -23.03 -10.74 12.91
C LEU A 66 -24.50 -10.32 13.01
N SER A 67 -24.74 -9.14 13.59
CA SER A 67 -26.04 -8.46 13.52
C SER A 67 -26.29 -7.89 12.11
N TYR A 68 -27.54 -7.54 11.80
CA TYR A 68 -27.90 -6.88 10.55
C TYR A 68 -27.03 -5.65 10.25
N VAL A 69 -26.85 -4.78 11.25
CA VAL A 69 -26.03 -3.55 11.15
C VAL A 69 -24.58 -3.89 10.87
N GLN A 70 -24.04 -4.93 11.51
CA GLN A 70 -22.67 -5.38 11.28
C GLN A 70 -22.49 -5.97 9.86
N CYS A 71 -23.45 -6.77 9.38
CA CYS A 71 -23.44 -7.25 8.00
C CYS A 71 -23.44 -6.09 7.00
N GLN A 72 -24.28 -5.07 7.23
CA GLN A 72 -24.36 -3.90 6.36
C GLN A 72 -23.04 -3.10 6.39
N HIS A 73 -22.47 -2.90 7.58
CA HIS A 73 -21.17 -2.25 7.75
C HIS A 73 -20.07 -2.98 6.98
N PHE A 74 -19.90 -4.29 7.18
CA PHE A 74 -18.85 -5.06 6.52
C PHE A 74 -19.05 -5.20 5.01
N ALA A 75 -20.30 -5.31 4.54
CA ALA A 75 -20.60 -5.29 3.12
C ALA A 75 -20.19 -3.97 2.45
N TYR A 76 -20.15 -2.88 3.21
CA TYR A 76 -19.70 -1.57 2.74
C TYR A 76 -18.18 -1.36 2.88
N ILE A 77 -17.61 -1.63 4.06
CA ILE A 77 -16.21 -1.26 4.35
C ILE A 77 -15.18 -2.16 3.69
N LEU A 78 -15.40 -3.48 3.66
CA LEU A 78 -14.44 -4.44 3.11
C LEU A 78 -14.13 -4.21 1.62
N PRO A 79 -15.13 -4.08 0.71
CA PRO A 79 -14.84 -3.80 -0.70
C PRO A 79 -14.16 -2.44 -0.93
N ARG A 80 -14.37 -1.48 -0.03
CA ARG A 80 -13.71 -0.17 -0.12
C ARG A 80 -12.26 -0.25 0.33
N ALA A 81 -11.98 -0.93 1.45
CA ALA A 81 -10.63 -1.14 1.94
C ALA A 81 -9.78 -1.94 0.94
N VAL A 82 -10.30 -3.06 0.42
CA VAL A 82 -9.54 -3.90 -0.52
C VAL A 82 -9.18 -3.15 -1.81
N ARG A 83 -10.07 -2.27 -2.29
CA ARG A 83 -9.79 -1.42 -3.46
C ARG A 83 -8.81 -0.28 -3.20
N SER A 84 -8.64 0.16 -1.94
CA SER A 84 -7.66 1.19 -1.61
C SER A 84 -6.25 0.65 -1.43
N PHE A 85 -6.08 -0.67 -1.31
CA PHE A 85 -4.76 -1.31 -1.22
C PHE A 85 -4.03 -1.26 -2.56
N SER A 86 -2.74 -0.94 -2.52
CA SER A 86 -1.87 -0.96 -3.70
C SER A 86 -1.70 -2.39 -4.22
N SER A 87 -1.68 -2.57 -5.54
CA SER A 87 -1.62 -3.89 -6.21
C SER A 87 -0.49 -4.79 -5.66
N ASN A 88 0.69 -4.22 -5.43
CA ASN A 88 1.86 -4.95 -4.92
C ASN A 88 1.70 -5.45 -3.47
N ARG A 89 0.73 -4.91 -2.72
CA ARG A 89 0.52 -5.22 -1.29
C ARG A 89 -0.82 -5.89 -1.00
N ARG A 90 -1.77 -5.71 -1.92
CA ARG A 90 -3.17 -6.08 -1.80
C ARG A 90 -3.36 -7.49 -1.28
N VAL A 91 -2.77 -8.50 -1.92
CA VAL A 91 -2.91 -9.92 -1.54
C VAL A 91 -2.60 -10.16 -0.06
N TRP A 92 -1.43 -9.72 0.41
CA TRP A 92 -1.02 -10.01 1.78
C TRP A 92 -1.69 -9.09 2.80
N GLN A 93 -2.08 -7.87 2.43
CA GLN A 93 -2.90 -7.00 3.27
C GLN A 93 -4.30 -7.58 3.48
N ILE A 94 -4.93 -8.13 2.42
CA ILE A 94 -6.19 -8.88 2.53
C ILE A 94 -6.03 -10.07 3.47
N LYS A 95 -4.96 -10.86 3.31
CA LYS A 95 -4.69 -12.01 4.20
C LYS A 95 -4.53 -11.60 5.66
N GLN A 96 -3.88 -10.47 5.95
CA GLN A 96 -3.79 -9.96 7.33
C GLN A 96 -5.13 -9.44 7.85
N LEU A 97 -5.91 -8.75 7.02
CA LEU A 97 -7.27 -8.34 7.36
C LEU A 97 -8.14 -9.55 7.70
N GLN A 98 -8.11 -10.60 6.87
CA GLN A 98 -8.80 -11.86 7.12
C GLN A 98 -8.36 -12.49 8.44
N ARG A 99 -7.05 -12.58 8.72
CA ARG A 99 -6.53 -13.12 9.99
C ARG A 99 -7.10 -12.37 11.20
N VAL A 100 -7.13 -11.04 11.13
CA VAL A 100 -7.67 -10.20 12.21
C VAL A 100 -9.17 -10.40 12.36
N THR A 101 -9.92 -10.32 11.25
CA THR A 101 -11.38 -10.47 11.25
C THR A 101 -11.82 -11.86 11.71
N ARG A 102 -11.10 -12.91 11.33
CA ARG A 102 -11.36 -14.30 11.77
C ARG A 102 -11.13 -14.49 13.27
N ALA A 103 -10.15 -13.78 13.85
CA ALA A 103 -9.87 -13.87 15.28
C ALA A 103 -10.92 -13.15 16.13
N ASP A 104 -11.31 -11.93 15.75
CA ASP A 104 -12.46 -11.21 16.28
C ASP A 104 -12.87 -10.15 15.26
N PHE A 105 -14.07 -10.25 14.68
CA PHE A 105 -14.55 -9.30 13.67
C PHE A 105 -14.52 -7.84 14.13
N ARG A 106 -14.54 -7.58 15.43
CA ARG A 106 -14.48 -6.22 16.00
C ARG A 106 -13.10 -5.59 15.93
N LEU A 107 -12.06 -6.34 15.56
CA LEU A 107 -10.73 -5.81 15.30
C LEU A 107 -10.55 -5.36 13.84
N THR A 108 -11.53 -5.61 12.97
CA THR A 108 -11.51 -5.18 11.56
C THR A 108 -11.32 -3.67 11.43
N ASP A 109 -12.18 -2.85 12.06
CA ASP A 109 -12.06 -1.39 11.99
C ASP A 109 -10.75 -0.87 12.61
N PRO A 110 -10.32 -1.32 13.82
CA PRO A 110 -9.01 -0.98 14.35
C PRO A 110 -7.84 -1.28 13.39
N PHE A 111 -7.89 -2.39 12.66
CA PHE A 111 -6.85 -2.74 11.70
C PHE A 111 -6.86 -1.84 10.47
N LEU A 112 -8.04 -1.51 9.95
CA LEU A 112 -8.17 -0.56 8.84
C LEU A 112 -7.66 0.84 9.24
N ASP A 113 -7.99 1.30 10.44
CA ASP A 113 -7.47 2.56 11.00
C ASP A 113 -5.94 2.51 11.19
N GLY A 114 -5.39 1.37 11.63
CA GLY A 114 -3.94 1.16 11.68
C GLY A 114 -3.27 1.23 10.30
N LEU A 115 -3.91 0.68 9.26
CA LEU A 115 -3.43 0.79 7.87
C LEU A 115 -3.42 2.25 7.40
N GLU A 116 -4.47 3.02 7.68
CA GLU A 116 -4.53 4.45 7.37
C GLU A 116 -3.43 5.24 8.08
N LYS A 117 -3.12 4.88 9.34
CA LYS A 117 -2.06 5.53 10.16
C LYS A 117 -0.63 5.15 9.77
N GLY A 118 -0.42 4.11 8.98
CA GLY A 118 0.90 3.78 8.45
C GLY A 118 1.29 2.31 8.45
N LEU A 119 0.46 1.37 8.96
CA LEU A 119 0.79 -0.06 8.93
C LEU A 119 1.05 -0.58 7.50
N HIS A 120 0.52 0.09 6.47
CA HIS A 120 0.80 -0.24 5.07
C HIS A 120 2.28 -0.09 4.68
N LEU A 121 3.10 0.61 5.48
CA LEU A 121 4.54 0.78 5.28
C LEU A 121 5.36 -0.40 5.83
N LEU A 122 4.75 -1.32 6.57
CA LEU A 122 5.44 -2.55 6.98
C LEU A 122 5.62 -3.48 5.78
N SER A 123 6.74 -4.22 5.76
CA SER A 123 6.91 -5.34 4.83
C SER A 123 5.86 -6.43 5.12
N LYS A 124 5.71 -7.39 4.20
CA LYS A 124 4.80 -8.52 4.37
C LYS A 124 5.07 -9.28 5.67
N GLU A 125 6.35 -9.54 5.97
CA GLU A 125 6.80 -10.27 7.15
C GLU A 125 6.60 -9.44 8.41
N ALA A 126 6.95 -8.15 8.36
CA ALA A 126 6.78 -7.23 9.47
C ALA A 126 5.31 -7.04 9.84
N LEU A 127 4.41 -6.86 8.86
CA LEU A 127 2.98 -6.74 9.12
C LEU A 127 2.43 -8.05 9.71
N SER A 128 2.84 -9.20 9.19
CA SER A 128 2.43 -10.50 9.73
C SER A 128 2.87 -10.69 11.19
N SER A 129 4.10 -10.29 11.53
CA SER A 129 4.64 -10.31 12.90
C SER A 129 3.87 -9.35 13.81
N PHE A 130 3.67 -8.11 13.36
CA PHE A 130 2.90 -7.09 14.07
C PHE A 130 1.48 -7.57 14.40
N VAL A 131 0.77 -8.11 13.40
CA VAL A 131 -0.57 -8.69 13.59
C VAL A 131 -0.56 -9.84 14.57
N SER A 132 0.45 -10.72 14.50
CA SER A 132 0.57 -11.84 15.44
C SER A 132 0.70 -11.35 16.89
N GLN A 133 1.52 -10.32 17.13
CA GLN A 133 1.63 -9.68 18.44
C GLN A 133 0.33 -9.00 18.89
N GLY A 134 -0.41 -8.38 17.97
CA GLY A 134 -1.72 -7.80 18.24
C GLY A 134 -2.75 -8.85 18.64
N LEU A 135 -2.77 -9.99 17.93
CA LEU A 135 -3.66 -11.12 18.21
C LEU A 135 -3.28 -11.84 19.51
N ASP A 136 -2.02 -11.89 19.90
CA ASP A 136 -1.63 -12.41 21.22
C ASP A 136 -2.21 -11.57 22.37
N LYS A 137 -2.35 -10.26 22.18
CA LYS A 137 -2.99 -9.37 23.16
C LYS A 137 -4.50 -9.58 23.27
N LEU A 138 -5.13 -10.17 22.24
CA LEU A 138 -6.55 -10.52 22.27
C LEU A 138 -6.86 -11.53 23.39
N LYS A 139 -5.90 -12.41 23.71
CA LYS A 139 -5.99 -13.37 24.82
C LYS A 139 -6.16 -12.70 26.19
N GLN A 140 -5.62 -11.49 26.33
CA GLN A 140 -5.71 -10.71 27.57
C GLN A 140 -6.95 -9.81 27.57
N ASN A 141 -7.08 -8.97 26.54
CA ASN A 141 -8.18 -8.02 26.43
C ASN A 141 -8.33 -7.49 25.00
N ARG A 142 -9.54 -7.63 24.45
CA ARG A 142 -9.91 -7.08 23.13
C ARG A 142 -9.59 -5.59 22.98
N LYS A 143 -9.83 -4.78 24.01
CA LYS A 143 -9.55 -3.33 23.96
C LYS A 143 -8.05 -3.04 23.81
N LEU A 144 -7.19 -3.85 24.43
CA LEU A 144 -5.74 -3.71 24.30
C LEU A 144 -5.28 -4.13 22.90
N ALA A 145 -5.81 -5.23 22.37
CA ALA A 145 -5.54 -5.65 21.00
C ALA A 145 -5.97 -4.59 19.98
N ALA A 146 -7.18 -4.03 20.13
CA ALA A 146 -7.69 -2.96 19.27
C ALA A 146 -6.75 -1.74 19.28
N LYS A 147 -6.42 -1.19 20.45
CA LYS A 147 -5.51 -0.03 20.56
C LYS A 147 -4.10 -0.29 20.05
N PHE A 148 -3.61 -1.52 20.18
CA PHE A 148 -2.31 -1.90 19.62
C PHE A 148 -2.36 -1.90 18.10
N ILE A 149 -3.36 -2.58 17.53
CA ILE A 149 -3.53 -2.75 16.10
C ILE A 149 -3.83 -1.40 15.41
N SER A 150 -4.61 -0.52 16.04
CA SER A 150 -4.94 0.82 15.52
C SER A 150 -3.84 1.88 15.73
N LEU A 151 -2.66 1.49 16.23
CA LEU A 151 -1.57 2.41 16.56
C LEU A 151 -1.98 3.53 17.53
N GLU A 152 -2.91 3.25 18.46
CA GLU A 152 -3.34 4.18 19.51
C GLU A 152 -2.62 3.96 20.85
N SER A 153 -1.99 2.81 21.01
CA SER A 153 -1.16 2.53 22.19
C SER A 153 0.30 2.84 21.91
N LYS A 154 1.01 3.34 22.93
CA LYS A 154 2.46 3.54 22.86
C LYS A 154 3.20 2.28 22.42
N LEU A 155 2.86 1.13 23.00
CA LEU A 155 3.46 -0.16 22.62
C LEU A 155 3.24 -0.51 21.15
N GLY A 156 2.05 -0.22 20.59
CA GLY A 156 1.76 -0.41 19.16
C GLY A 156 2.60 0.50 18.27
N ILE A 157 2.70 1.78 18.64
CA ILE A 157 3.51 2.77 17.92
C ILE A 157 5.00 2.41 17.95
N ASP A 158 5.52 2.03 19.13
CA ASP A 158 6.92 1.64 19.31
C ASP A 158 7.22 0.38 18.48
N THR A 159 6.37 -0.65 18.57
CA THR A 159 6.54 -1.89 17.79
C THR A 159 6.48 -1.64 16.28
N PHE A 160 5.56 -0.80 15.83
CA PHE A 160 5.49 -0.39 14.42
C PHE A 160 6.77 0.32 13.97
N THR A 161 7.25 1.27 14.79
CA THR A 161 8.44 2.07 14.48
C THR A 161 9.68 1.19 14.37
N ASP A 162 9.83 0.22 15.27
CA ASP A 162 10.95 -0.72 15.28
C ASP A 162 10.94 -1.67 14.08
N MET A 163 9.75 -2.04 13.58
CA MET A 163 9.58 -2.91 12.41
C MET A 163 9.59 -2.16 11.07
N GLN A 164 9.42 -0.84 11.08
CA GLN A 164 9.29 -0.05 9.87
C GLN A 164 10.64 0.12 9.20
N VAL A 165 10.83 -0.59 8.08
CA VAL A 165 12.00 -0.42 7.20
C VAL A 165 11.71 0.47 6.00
N THR A 166 10.46 0.50 5.53
CA THR A 166 10.02 1.30 4.38
C THR A 166 9.93 2.77 4.76
N VAL A 167 10.59 3.61 3.97
CA VAL A 167 10.61 5.07 4.16
C VAL A 167 9.83 5.72 3.01
N PRO A 168 8.66 6.32 3.27
CA PRO A 168 7.97 7.12 2.29
C PRO A 168 8.68 8.47 2.08
N ILE A 169 8.68 8.96 0.85
CA ILE A 169 9.33 10.22 0.48
C ILE A 169 8.80 11.39 1.31
N SER A 170 7.52 11.37 1.68
CA SER A 170 6.88 12.41 2.50
C SER A 170 7.58 12.63 3.86
N GLN A 171 8.23 11.60 4.42
CA GLN A 171 9.00 11.73 5.68
C GLN A 171 10.32 12.49 5.50
N VAL A 172 10.91 12.47 4.29
CA VAL A 172 12.26 13.02 4.03
C VAL A 172 12.25 14.19 3.04
N GLN A 173 11.14 14.43 2.35
CA GLN A 173 11.01 15.38 1.23
C GLN A 173 11.45 16.80 1.58
N HIS A 174 11.00 17.31 2.73
CA HIS A 174 11.33 18.66 3.17
C HIS A 174 12.82 18.79 3.53
N GLN A 175 13.40 17.79 4.20
CA GLN A 175 14.82 17.78 4.54
C GLN A 175 15.69 17.70 3.27
N LEU A 176 15.31 16.85 2.30
CA LEU A 176 16.01 16.71 1.03
C LEU A 176 15.90 17.99 0.19
N THR A 177 14.72 18.59 0.11
CA THR A 177 14.53 19.87 -0.60
C THR A 177 15.43 20.96 -0.01
N ARG A 178 15.50 21.07 1.32
CA ARG A 178 16.41 22.01 1.98
C ARG A 178 17.88 21.70 1.66
N TYR A 179 18.27 20.43 1.70
CA TYR A 179 19.62 19.98 1.37
C TYR A 179 20.03 20.36 -0.07
N ILE A 180 19.17 20.09 -1.05
CA ILE A 180 19.44 20.37 -2.47
C ILE A 180 19.55 21.88 -2.73
N ARG A 181 18.66 22.69 -2.15
CA ARG A 181 18.72 24.15 -2.28
C ARG A 181 20.01 24.73 -1.70
N ALA A 182 20.39 24.26 -0.51
CA ALA A 182 21.63 24.71 0.13
C ALA A 182 22.87 24.34 -0.68
N ARG A 183 22.83 23.19 -1.37
CA ARG A 183 23.95 22.67 -2.14
C ARG A 183 24.09 23.31 -3.52
N THR A 184 22.99 23.43 -4.26
CA THR A 184 22.97 23.93 -5.64
C THR A 184 22.84 25.45 -5.73
N GLY A 185 22.36 26.11 -4.66
CA GLY A 185 21.98 27.54 -4.69
C GLY A 185 20.70 27.83 -5.49
N LEU A 186 20.07 26.80 -6.07
CA LEU A 186 18.90 26.92 -6.95
C LEU A 186 17.60 26.60 -6.19
N PRO A 187 16.44 27.15 -6.61
CA PRO A 187 15.14 26.91 -5.97
C PRO A 187 14.53 25.52 -6.30
N ILE A 188 15.36 24.49 -6.49
CA ILE A 188 14.95 23.12 -6.82
C ILE A 188 14.21 22.50 -5.62
N SER A 189 13.27 21.60 -5.91
CA SER A 189 12.57 20.83 -4.87
C SER A 189 12.39 19.37 -5.26
N VAL A 190 12.21 18.54 -4.25
CA VAL A 190 12.07 17.08 -4.40
C VAL A 190 10.59 16.71 -4.53
N ARG A 191 10.27 15.82 -5.47
CA ARG A 191 8.90 15.32 -5.74
C ARG A 191 8.87 13.80 -5.89
N PRO A 192 7.72 13.14 -5.65
CA PRO A 192 7.57 11.72 -5.93
C PRO A 192 7.53 11.43 -7.43
N LEU A 193 8.10 10.29 -7.83
CA LEU A 193 8.05 9.76 -9.19
C LEU A 193 6.62 9.48 -9.66
N SER A 194 5.69 9.15 -8.77
CA SER A 194 4.26 8.96 -9.12
C SER A 194 3.58 10.17 -9.76
N LEU A 195 4.16 11.38 -9.65
CA LEU A 195 3.66 12.58 -10.34
C LEU A 195 3.99 12.60 -11.82
N LEU A 196 4.86 11.71 -12.30
CA LEU A 196 5.23 11.61 -13.69
C LEU A 196 4.38 10.54 -14.36
N SER A 197 3.61 10.96 -15.35
CA SER A 197 2.59 10.14 -16.02
C SER A 197 3.17 8.88 -16.69
N ASN A 198 4.47 8.88 -17.04
CA ASN A 198 5.06 7.89 -17.96
C ASN A 198 6.48 7.36 -17.60
N SER A 199 7.12 7.73 -16.49
CA SER A 199 8.53 7.37 -16.27
C SER A 199 8.68 6.20 -15.29
N SER A 200 8.45 4.97 -15.76
CA SER A 200 8.79 3.77 -14.97
C SER A 200 9.63 2.77 -15.74
N ILE A 201 9.90 3.00 -17.03
CA ILE A 201 10.60 2.05 -17.88
C ILE A 201 11.49 2.89 -18.81
N THR A 202 12.80 2.80 -18.64
CA THR A 202 13.76 3.30 -19.62
C THR A 202 13.62 2.49 -20.91
N GLU A 203 14.18 2.96 -22.03
CA GLU A 203 14.17 2.22 -23.32
C GLU A 203 14.73 0.78 -23.20
N HIS A 204 15.45 0.48 -22.11
CA HIS A 204 16.06 -0.81 -21.79
C HIS A 204 15.24 -1.69 -20.83
N GLY A 205 14.02 -1.30 -20.48
CA GLY A 205 13.18 -2.08 -19.56
C GLY A 205 13.50 -1.88 -18.07
N GLU A 206 14.43 -0.99 -17.72
CA GLU A 206 14.83 -0.75 -16.34
C GLU A 206 13.97 0.33 -15.69
N LYS A 207 13.65 0.14 -14.41
CA LYS A 207 12.84 1.11 -13.66
C LYS A 207 13.68 2.32 -13.29
N THR A 208 13.35 3.49 -13.87
CA THR A 208 13.98 4.76 -13.51
C THR A 208 13.83 5.01 -12.01
N PHE A 209 14.95 4.99 -11.30
CA PHE A 209 14.96 5.07 -9.84
C PHE A 209 15.10 6.51 -9.34
N VAL A 210 15.55 7.41 -10.19
CA VAL A 210 15.75 8.83 -9.92
C VAL A 210 15.81 9.57 -11.26
N LEU A 211 15.28 10.79 -11.32
CA LEU A 211 15.43 11.67 -12.48
C LEU A 211 15.26 13.15 -12.12
N SER A 212 15.68 14.03 -13.02
CA SER A 212 15.46 15.47 -12.97
C SER A 212 14.80 15.96 -14.27
N ASP A 213 13.91 16.96 -14.17
CA ASP A 213 13.34 17.70 -15.32
C ASP A 213 13.93 19.11 -15.45
N GLY A 214 15.05 19.40 -14.76
CA GLY A 214 15.63 20.75 -14.70
C GLY A 214 14.95 21.69 -13.69
N LYS A 215 13.79 21.33 -13.12
CA LYS A 215 13.07 22.14 -12.11
C LYS A 215 12.87 21.41 -10.79
N TYR A 216 12.66 20.11 -10.86
CA TYR A 216 12.41 19.20 -9.75
C TYR A 216 13.31 17.98 -9.87
N ILE A 217 13.67 17.43 -8.71
CA ILE A 217 14.28 16.10 -8.62
C ILE A 217 13.18 15.14 -8.18
N TYR A 218 12.98 14.08 -8.96
CA TYR A 218 11.95 13.08 -8.71
C TYR A 218 12.57 11.81 -8.12
N LEU A 219 12.08 11.38 -6.97
CA LEU A 219 12.54 10.21 -6.22
C LEU A 219 11.39 9.20 -6.04
N PRO A 220 11.67 7.91 -5.73
CA PRO A 220 10.63 6.92 -5.49
C PRO A 220 9.69 7.35 -4.37
N ASP A 221 8.41 7.03 -4.49
CA ASP A 221 7.40 7.32 -3.46
C ASP A 221 7.74 6.66 -2.12
N GLU A 222 8.33 5.46 -2.18
CA GLU A 222 8.76 4.67 -1.02
C GLU A 222 10.06 3.91 -1.35
N ILE A 223 10.95 3.78 -0.36
CA ILE A 223 12.18 2.98 -0.46
C ILE A 223 12.21 1.96 0.68
N SER A 224 12.44 0.69 0.32
CA SER A 224 12.57 -0.44 1.25
C SER A 224 13.60 -1.46 0.74
N LEU A 225 14.75 -1.00 0.24
CA LEU A 225 15.77 -1.88 -0.35
C LEU A 225 16.71 -2.49 0.69
N PHE A 226 16.88 -1.81 1.83
CA PHE A 226 17.78 -2.21 2.89
C PHE A 226 17.03 -2.71 4.13
N PRO A 227 17.67 -3.58 4.96
CA PRO A 227 17.09 -4.06 6.21
C PRO A 227 16.88 -2.97 7.25
N HIS A 228 17.62 -1.86 7.20
CA HIS A 228 17.50 -0.78 8.17
C HIS A 228 16.89 0.49 7.57
N LYS A 229 15.95 1.08 8.33
CA LYS A 229 15.29 2.35 7.98
C LYS A 229 16.27 3.49 7.71
N THR A 230 17.37 3.54 8.45
CA THR A 230 18.43 4.53 8.32
C THR A 230 19.13 4.43 6.96
N GLU A 231 19.39 3.22 6.47
CA GLU A 231 20.00 2.98 5.16
C GLU A 231 19.05 3.38 4.03
N ASN A 232 17.75 3.02 4.14
CA ASN A 232 16.73 3.45 3.18
C ASN A 232 16.57 4.98 3.16
N THR A 233 16.68 5.64 4.32
CA THR A 233 16.68 7.11 4.41
C THR A 233 17.94 7.70 3.75
N MET A 234 19.10 7.09 3.97
CA MET A 234 20.36 7.53 3.38
C MET A 234 20.36 7.36 1.86
N LEU A 235 19.73 6.31 1.34
CA LEU A 235 19.58 6.09 -0.10
C LEU A 235 18.86 7.26 -0.78
N TYR A 236 17.78 7.80 -0.20
CA TYR A 236 17.15 9.02 -0.74
C TYR A 236 18.14 10.19 -0.86
N LYS A 237 19.01 10.38 0.13
CA LYS A 237 20.03 11.43 0.10
C LYS A 237 21.08 11.17 -0.98
N CYS A 238 21.49 9.91 -1.18
CA CYS A 238 22.41 9.52 -2.25
C CYS A 238 21.81 9.80 -3.63
N LEU A 239 20.56 9.43 -3.88
CA LEU A 239 19.86 9.68 -5.15
C LEU A 239 19.70 11.18 -5.41
N ALA A 240 19.24 11.93 -4.41
CA ALA A 240 19.11 13.38 -4.54
C ALA A 240 20.46 14.05 -4.81
N ARG A 241 21.55 13.56 -4.20
CA ARG A 241 22.91 14.02 -4.44
C ARG A 241 23.40 13.71 -5.86
N LEU A 242 23.05 12.55 -6.40
CA LEU A 242 23.42 12.16 -7.76
C LEU A 242 22.83 13.16 -8.77
N GLU A 243 21.53 13.45 -8.67
CA GLU A 243 20.88 14.43 -9.55
C GLU A 243 21.34 15.86 -9.31
N ALA A 244 21.61 16.25 -8.06
CA ALA A 244 22.17 17.56 -7.76
C ALA A 244 23.46 17.83 -8.53
N GLY A 245 24.26 16.79 -8.79
CA GLY A 245 25.48 16.89 -9.58
C GLY A 245 25.24 17.48 -10.97
N HIS A 246 24.16 17.09 -11.66
CA HIS A 246 23.84 17.61 -12.99
C HIS A 246 23.63 19.14 -12.99
N TYR A 247 23.07 19.67 -11.90
CA TYR A 247 22.92 21.11 -11.72
C TYR A 247 24.23 21.81 -11.35
N GLU A 248 25.05 21.20 -10.49
CA GLU A 248 26.35 21.77 -10.10
C GLU A 248 27.31 21.92 -11.29
N PHE A 249 27.20 21.04 -12.28
CA PHE A 249 28.03 21.07 -13.49
C PHE A 249 27.35 21.74 -14.69
N ASN A 250 26.25 22.48 -14.48
CA ASN A 250 25.51 23.18 -15.54
C ASN A 250 25.13 22.28 -16.73
N THR A 251 24.83 21.00 -16.46
CA THR A 251 24.48 20.02 -17.51
C THR A 251 23.21 20.45 -18.27
N PHE A 252 22.34 21.23 -17.62
CA PHE A 252 21.10 21.74 -18.21
C PHE A 252 21.24 23.13 -18.86
N ASP A 253 22.39 23.81 -18.76
CA ASP A 253 22.63 25.10 -19.43
C ASP A 253 23.08 24.89 -20.89
N PHE A 254 22.31 24.11 -21.64
CA PHE A 254 22.55 23.98 -23.06
C PHE A 254 22.18 25.30 -23.77
N ASP A 255 23.21 25.99 -24.24
CA ASP A 255 23.09 27.25 -24.97
C ASP A 255 22.85 26.97 -26.47
N LEU A 256 21.59 27.07 -26.88
CA LEU A 256 21.18 26.91 -28.27
C LEU A 256 21.86 27.91 -29.20
N GLU A 257 22.09 29.15 -28.74
CA GLU A 257 22.68 30.21 -29.56
C GLU A 257 24.14 29.89 -29.91
N LYS A 258 24.92 29.40 -28.93
CA LYS A 258 26.30 28.91 -29.17
C LYS A 258 26.38 27.70 -30.08
N ALA A 259 25.36 26.85 -30.10
CA ALA A 259 25.32 25.69 -30.98
C ALA A 259 25.12 26.12 -32.44
N PHE A 260 24.26 27.13 -32.68
CA PHE A 260 24.05 27.68 -34.02
C PHE A 260 25.27 28.43 -34.58
N GLU A 261 26.09 29.05 -33.74
CA GLU A 261 27.34 29.71 -34.20
C GLU A 261 28.45 28.73 -34.63
N ARG A 262 28.31 27.43 -34.33
CA ARG A 262 29.32 26.39 -34.61
C ARG A 262 28.90 25.40 -35.71
N CYS A 263 27.75 25.60 -36.34
CA CYS A 263 27.29 24.86 -37.52
C CYS A 263 27.44 25.72 -38.78
#